data_AF-A0A3M0CYP4-F1
#
_entry.id   AF-A0A3M0CYP4-F1
#
_cell.length_a   1.000
_cell.length_b   1.000
_cell.length_c   1.000
_cell.angle_alpha   90.00
_cell.angle_beta   90.00
_cell.angle_gamma   90.00
#
_symmetry.space_group_name_H-M   'P 1'
#
loop_
_entity.id
_entity.type
_entity.pdbx_description
1 polymer ?
#
loop_
_entity_poly.entity_id
_entity_poly.type
_entity_poly.pdbx_seq_one_letter_code
_entity_poly.pdbx_strand_id
1 'polypeptide(L)'
;MTPVVLLGSFVAPLVAGLVYLDATRRNFSRSVRLRWTVGVALVSVGGFLLPLFVGDALVRAYLLWTKPAPVVTSPLERLGLHAAVGLAVTGVALVGYGIGTVAVRRRGGPSDR
;
A
#
# COMPACT_ATOMS: atom_id res chain seq x y z
N MET A 1 4.58 -18.17 -6.69
CA MET A 1 4.61 -16.73 -7.07
C MET A 1 3.25 -16.22 -7.53
N THR A 2 2.45 -17.00 -8.26
CA THR A 2 1.13 -16.62 -8.81
C THR A 2 0.11 -16.01 -7.84
N PRO A 3 -0.15 -16.53 -6.62
CA PRO A 3 -1.23 -15.99 -5.78
C PRO A 3 -0.91 -14.62 -5.18
N VAL A 4 0.37 -14.32 -4.91
CA VAL A 4 0.82 -13.03 -4.37
C VAL A 4 0.67 -11.92 -5.40
N VAL A 5 1.07 -12.21 -6.65
CA VAL A 5 0.93 -11.26 -7.75
C VAL A 5 -0.54 -10.95 -7.98
N LEU A 6 -1.42 -11.96 -7.98
CA LEU A 6 -2.87 -11.74 -8.10
C LEU A 6 -3.42 -10.84 -6.99
N LEU A 7 -3.05 -11.08 -5.72
CA LEU A 7 -3.49 -10.26 -4.59
C LEU A 7 -3.04 -8.79 -4.75
N GLY A 8 -1.78 -8.56 -5.08
CA GLY A 8 -1.26 -7.21 -5.35
C GLY A 8 -1.93 -6.56 -6.56
N SER A 9 -2.17 -7.33 -7.63
CA SER A 9 -2.84 -6.87 -8.86
C SER A 9 -4.31 -6.52 -8.66
N PHE A 10 -5.00 -7.05 -7.66
CA PHE A 10 -6.37 -6.64 -7.31
C PHE A 10 -6.38 -5.46 -6.34
N VAL A 11 -5.55 -5.48 -5.31
CA VAL A 11 -5.55 -4.43 -4.27
C VAL A 11 -5.06 -3.10 -4.82
N ALA A 12 -3.98 -3.08 -5.60
CA ALA A 12 -3.40 -1.85 -6.14
C ALA A 12 -4.37 -1.01 -7.00
N PRO A 13 -5.07 -1.56 -8.01
CA PRO A 13 -6.01 -0.76 -8.80
C PRO A 13 -7.25 -0.35 -8.01
N LEU A 14 -7.74 -1.16 -7.06
CA LEU A 14 -8.84 -0.77 -6.16
C LEU A 14 -8.47 0.47 -5.35
N VAL A 15 -7.30 0.42 -4.70
CA VAL A 15 -6.79 1.54 -3.89
C VAL A 15 -6.51 2.76 -4.76
N ALA A 16 -5.91 2.58 -5.94
CA ALA A 16 -5.68 3.65 -6.90
C ALA A 16 -6.99 4.32 -7.33
N GLY A 17 -8.03 3.53 -7.63
CA GLY A 17 -9.36 4.01 -7.97
C GLY A 17 -9.98 4.84 -6.84
N LEU A 18 -9.90 4.35 -5.59
CA LEU A 18 -10.38 5.09 -4.42
C LEU A 18 -9.66 6.42 -4.25
N VAL A 19 -8.33 6.44 -4.35
CA VAL A 19 -7.52 7.67 -4.25
C VAL A 19 -7.86 8.64 -5.38
N TYR A 20 -8.02 8.14 -6.61
CA TYR A 20 -8.39 8.97 -7.76
C TYR A 20 -9.78 9.59 -7.60
N LEU A 21 -10.76 8.81 -7.15
CA LEU A 21 -12.12 9.26 -6.90
C LEU A 21 -12.17 10.27 -5.75
N ASP A 22 -11.49 10.01 -4.63
CA ASP A 22 -11.41 10.95 -3.51
C ASP A 22 -10.70 12.25 -3.92
N ALA A 23 -9.56 12.18 -4.61
CA ALA A 23 -8.87 13.37 -5.12
C ALA A 23 -9.73 14.18 -6.11
N THR A 24 -10.56 13.50 -6.90
CA THR A 24 -11.54 14.14 -7.79
C THR A 24 -12.65 14.83 -7.00
N ARG A 25 -13.22 14.17 -5.98
CA ARG A 25 -14.20 14.78 -5.07
C ARG A 25 -13.63 15.99 -4.32
N ARG A 26 -12.31 16.00 -4.08
CA ARG A 26 -11.60 17.11 -3.44
C ARG A 26 -11.23 18.25 -4.39
N ASN A 27 -11.59 18.16 -5.68
CA ASN A 27 -11.28 19.13 -6.74
C ASN A 27 -9.78 19.46 -6.87
N PHE A 28 -8.91 18.47 -6.67
CA PHE A 28 -7.48 18.68 -6.91
C PHE A 28 -7.17 18.77 -8.41
N SER A 29 -6.10 19.50 -8.74
CA SER A 29 -5.60 19.57 -10.11
C SER A 29 -5.21 18.18 -10.63
N ARG A 30 -5.33 17.99 -11.95
CA ARG A 30 -5.06 16.70 -12.60
C ARG A 30 -3.68 16.14 -12.24
N SER A 31 -2.66 17.01 -12.17
CA SER A 31 -1.29 16.63 -11.83
C SER A 31 -1.13 16.18 -10.37
N VAL A 32 -1.83 16.78 -9.42
CA VAL A 32 -1.81 16.35 -8.00
C VAL A 32 -2.54 15.02 -7.85
N ARG A 33 -3.72 14.88 -8.48
CA ARG A 33 -4.49 13.64 -8.48
C ARG A 33 -3.69 12.47 -9.02
N LEU A 34 -3.12 12.60 -10.23
CA LEU A 34 -2.36 11.51 -10.85
C LEU A 34 -1.12 11.13 -10.04
N ARG A 35 -0.40 12.11 -9.49
CA ARG A 35 0.79 11.84 -8.68
C ARG A 35 0.47 11.00 -7.44
N TRP A 36 -0.60 11.35 -6.72
CA TRP A 36 -1.04 10.58 -5.55
C TRP A 36 -1.58 9.21 -5.93
N THR A 37 -2.42 9.13 -6.97
CA THR A 37 -2.97 7.86 -7.46
C THR A 37 -1.86 6.89 -7.86
N VAL A 38 -0.92 7.33 -8.71
CA VAL A 38 0.20 6.49 -9.17
C VAL A 38 1.15 6.16 -8.02
N GLY A 39 1.46 7.14 -7.17
CA GLY A 39 2.35 6.92 -6.02
C GLY A 39 1.80 5.86 -5.06
N VAL A 40 0.53 5.96 -4.66
CA VAL A 40 -0.10 4.97 -3.78
C VAL A 40 -0.15 3.60 -4.45
N ALA A 41 -0.50 3.54 -5.74
CA ALA A 41 -0.54 2.28 -6.49
C ALA A 41 0.82 1.58 -6.49
N LEU A 42 1.90 2.30 -6.80
CA LEU A 42 3.26 1.76 -6.83
C LEU A 42 3.72 1.28 -5.45
N VAL A 43 3.45 2.07 -4.40
CA VAL A 43 3.79 1.70 -3.02
C VAL A 43 3.03 0.46 -2.58
N SER A 44 1.73 0.35 -2.91
CA SER A 44 0.93 -0.85 -2.65
C SER A 44 1.51 -2.08 -3.34
N VAL A 45 1.78 -2.02 -4.65
CA VAL A 45 2.40 -3.14 -5.39
C VAL A 45 3.75 -3.51 -4.75
N GLY A 46 4.58 -2.53 -4.44
CA GLY A 46 5.87 -2.73 -3.77
C GLY A 46 5.73 -3.43 -2.42
N GLY A 47 4.72 -3.05 -1.61
CA GLY A 47 4.45 -3.69 -0.32
C GLY A 47 4.09 -5.17 -0.43
N PHE A 48 3.29 -5.55 -1.44
CA PHE A 48 2.97 -6.96 -1.69
C PHE A 48 4.17 -7.76 -2.21
N LEU A 49 5.14 -7.12 -2.87
CA LEU A 49 6.35 -7.78 -3.36
C LEU A 49 7.50 -7.77 -2.35
N LEU A 50 7.45 -6.90 -1.33
CA LEU A 50 8.52 -6.69 -0.37
C LEU A 50 9.03 -8.00 0.29
N PRO A 51 8.17 -8.95 0.72
CA PRO A 51 8.65 -10.18 1.34
C PRO A 51 9.44 -11.10 0.41
N LEU A 52 9.35 -10.92 -0.92
CA LEU A 52 10.18 -11.65 -1.88
C LEU A 52 11.65 -11.23 -1.82
N PHE A 53 11.93 -9.99 -1.43
CA PHE A 53 13.28 -9.43 -1.43
C PHE A 53 13.98 -9.50 -0.07
N VAL A 54 13.21 -9.55 1.02
CA VAL A 54 13.74 -9.49 2.40
C VAL A 54 13.99 -10.90 2.99
N GLY A 55 13.64 -11.96 2.25
CA GLY A 55 14.02 -13.35 2.57
C GLY A 55 13.49 -13.86 3.92
N ASP A 56 14.26 -14.74 4.56
CA ASP A 56 13.86 -15.47 5.77
C ASP A 56 13.71 -14.59 7.02
N ALA A 57 14.23 -13.35 7.01
CA ALA A 57 14.15 -12.45 8.16
C ALA A 57 12.70 -12.02 8.45
N LEU A 58 11.96 -11.62 7.40
CA LEU A 58 10.53 -11.28 7.53
C LEU A 58 9.68 -12.50 7.87
N VAL A 59 10.03 -13.65 7.28
CA VAL A 59 9.36 -14.93 7.57
C VAL A 59 9.55 -15.31 9.04
N ARG A 60 10.77 -15.22 9.57
CA ARG A 60 11.05 -15.47 11.00
C ARG A 60 10.32 -14.50 11.91
N ALA A 61 10.35 -13.21 11.61
CA ALA A 61 9.65 -12.20 12.41
C ALA A 61 8.14 -12.49 12.47
N TYR A 62 7.53 -12.83 11.33
CA TYR A 62 6.13 -13.21 11.25
C TYR A 62 5.84 -14.50 12.03
N LEU A 63 6.66 -15.54 11.87
CA LEU A 63 6.46 -16.79 12.58
C LEU A 63 6.62 -16.62 14.09
N LEU A 64 7.62 -15.87 14.57
CA LEU A 64 7.80 -15.58 16.00
C LEU A 64 6.62 -14.81 16.58
N TRP A 65 6.04 -13.89 15.80
CA TRP A 65 4.86 -13.14 16.22
C TRP A 65 3.60 -14.02 16.28
N THR A 66 3.45 -14.94 15.33
CA THR A 66 2.20 -15.69 15.15
C THR A 66 2.21 -17.08 15.79
N LYS A 67 3.40 -17.66 16.05
CA LYS A 67 3.58 -19.02 16.58
C LYS A 67 4.73 -19.09 17.60
N PRO A 68 4.52 -19.74 18.76
CA PRO A 68 5.57 -19.94 19.75
C PRO A 68 6.61 -21.05 19.41
N ALA A 69 6.40 -21.85 18.37
CA ALA A 69 7.25 -23.02 18.05
C ALA A 69 7.72 -23.01 16.58
N PRO A 70 8.90 -23.60 16.26
CA PRO A 70 9.45 -23.62 14.91
C PRO A 70 8.68 -24.65 14.06
N VAL A 71 7.86 -24.16 13.12
CA VAL A 71 7.10 -25.01 12.20
C VAL A 71 7.47 -24.67 10.76
N VAL A 72 7.52 -25.69 9.92
CA VAL A 72 7.66 -25.60 8.46
C VAL A 72 6.66 -24.58 7.90
N THR A 73 7.14 -23.64 7.08
CA THR A 73 6.26 -22.62 6.49
C THR A 73 5.33 -23.23 5.46
N SER A 74 4.02 -23.15 5.71
CA SER A 74 3.04 -23.55 4.70
C SER A 74 2.92 -22.48 3.58
N PRO A 75 2.52 -22.87 2.36
CA PRO A 75 2.26 -21.91 1.28
C PRO A 75 1.22 -20.85 1.66
N LEU A 76 0.24 -21.21 2.50
CA LEU A 76 -0.79 -20.29 2.99
C LEU A 76 -0.23 -19.26 3.97
N GLU A 77 0.71 -19.65 4.84
CA GLU A 77 1.39 -18.71 5.76
C GLU A 77 2.23 -17.70 4.99
N ARG A 78 2.90 -18.13 3.92
CA ARG A 78 3.62 -17.20 3.04
C ARG A 78 2.65 -16.23 2.39
N LEU A 79 1.48 -16.69 1.94
CA LEU A 79 0.46 -15.79 1.40
C LEU A 79 -0.05 -14.80 2.45
N GLY A 80 -0.28 -15.28 3.68
CA GLY A 80 -0.67 -14.46 4.83
C GLY A 80 0.35 -13.38 5.15
N LEU A 81 1.66 -13.71 5.12
CA LEU A 81 2.73 -12.74 5.28
C LEU A 81 2.70 -11.66 4.20
N HIS A 82 2.57 -12.04 2.92
CA HIS A 82 2.52 -11.07 1.83
C HIS A 82 1.27 -10.18 1.91
N ALA A 83 0.13 -10.75 2.30
CA ALA A 83 -1.08 -9.99 2.53
C ALA A 83 -0.92 -9.00 3.70
N ALA A 84 -0.36 -9.45 4.83
CA ALA A 84 -0.15 -8.61 6.00
C ALA A 84 0.78 -7.43 5.69
N VAL A 85 1.95 -7.70 5.08
CA VAL A 85 2.92 -6.65 4.71
C VAL A 85 2.35 -5.73 3.64
N GLY A 86 1.73 -6.28 2.59
CA GLY A 86 1.14 -5.50 1.51
C GLY A 86 0.02 -4.58 1.98
N LEU A 87 -0.86 -5.06 2.84
CA LEU A 87 -1.93 -4.26 3.44
C LEU A 87 -1.40 -3.20 4.42
N ALA A 88 -0.40 -3.54 5.25
CA ALA A 88 0.21 -2.58 6.15
C ALA A 88 0.89 -1.42 5.38
N VAL A 89 1.68 -1.73 4.36
CA VAL A 89 2.34 -0.73 3.49
C VAL A 89 1.30 0.12 2.76
N THR A 90 0.23 -0.50 2.26
CA THR A 90 -0.89 0.21 1.63
C THR A 90 -1.58 1.17 2.61
N GLY A 91 -1.82 0.73 3.85
CA GLY A 91 -2.38 1.56 4.91
C GLY A 91 -1.51 2.78 5.20
N VAL A 92 -0.19 2.60 5.32
CA VAL A 92 0.77 3.70 5.49
C VAL A 92 0.72 4.66 4.31
N ALA A 93 0.65 4.15 3.07
CA ALA A 93 0.54 4.99 1.87
C ALA A 93 -0.76 5.83 1.87
N LEU A 94 -1.87 5.25 2.30
CA LEU A 94 -3.15 5.96 2.42
C LEU A 94 -3.14 7.03 3.52
N VAL A 95 -2.50 6.75 4.66
CA VAL A 95 -2.27 7.76 5.71
C VAL A 95 -1.40 8.90 5.17
N GLY A 96 -0.32 8.58 4.46
CA GLY A 96 0.53 9.56 3.80
C GLY A 96 -0.22 10.41 2.77
N TYR A 97 -1.10 9.79 1.99
CA TYR A 97 -2.02 10.50 1.10
C TYR A 97 -2.95 11.44 1.86
N GLY A 98 -3.57 10.98 2.95
CA GLY A 98 -4.46 11.79 3.78
C GLY A 98 -3.75 13.04 4.34
N ILE A 99 -2.58 12.86 4.95
CA ILE A 99 -1.78 13.95 5.51
C ILE A 99 -1.26 14.87 4.40
N GLY A 100 -0.73 14.32 3.32
CA GLY A 100 -0.17 15.07 2.21
C GLY A 100 -1.21 15.94 1.51
N THR A 101 -2.43 15.43 1.32
CA THR A 101 -3.53 16.20 0.73
C THR A 101 -4.05 17.31 1.65
N VAL A 102 -3.99 17.14 2.97
CA VAL A 102 -4.26 18.23 3.93
C VAL A 102 -3.23 19.35 3.78
N ALA A 103 -1.94 19.01 3.64
CA ALA A 103 -0.88 20.00 3.43
C ALA A 103 -1.06 20.75 2.10
N VAL A 104 -1.44 20.06 1.02
CA VAL A 104 -1.73 20.69 -0.28
C VAL A 104 -2.90 21.67 -0.18
N ARG A 105 -3.98 21.31 0.54
CA ARG A 105 -5.12 22.21 0.78
C ARG A 105 -4.72 23.47 1.53
N ARG A 106 -3.84 23.37 2.54
CA ARG A 106 -3.37 24.51 3.33
C ARG A 106 -2.50 25.48 2.53
N ARG A 107 -1.77 24.99 1.52
CA ARG A 107 -0.92 25.82 0.64
C ARG A 107 -1.69 26.53 -0.47
N GLY A 108 -2.88 26.07 -0.83
CA GLY A 108 -3.75 26.68 -1.85
C GLY A 108 -4.65 27.81 -1.31
N GLY A 109 -4.18 28.59 -0.33
CA GLY A 109 -4.88 29.79 0.17
C GLY A 109 -4.99 30.90 -0.89
N PRO A 110 -5.78 31.96 -0.65
CA PRO A 110 -6.48 32.78 -1.64
C PRO A 110 -5.63 33.76 -2.49
N SER A 111 -4.46 33.35 -3.00
CA SER A 111 -3.66 34.17 -3.92
C SER A 111 -3.79 33.82 -5.40
N ASP A 112 -4.48 32.74 -5.75
CA ASP A 112 -4.57 32.23 -7.13
C ASP A 112 -6.00 32.28 -7.72
N ARG A 113 -6.74 33.36 -7.45
CA ARG A 113 -8.00 33.66 -8.17
C ARG A 113 -7.96 35.04 -8.78
#